data_AF-A0A945MPI6-F1
#
_entry.id   AF-A0A945MPI6-F1
#
_cell.length_a   1.000
_cell.length_b   1.000
_cell.length_c   1.000
_cell.angle_alpha   90.00
_cell.angle_beta   90.00
_cell.angle_gamma   90.00
#
_symmetry.space_group_name_H-M   'P 1'
#
loop_
_entity.id
_entity.type
_entity.pdbx_description
1 polymer ?
#
loop_
_entity_poly.entity_id
_entity_poly.type
_entity_poly.pdbx_seq_one_letter_code
_entity_poly.pdbx_strand_id
1 'polypeptide(L)'
;MDKVYKIETTLSHGLAELYAGLEEEFANKSSIPLSDMNRTLLQTGLIHHLAMMGGLGLIDPEKAAKLDELMDQVAKDTILWEVLQMVRTYWRDCGGAGQGGAVDLKA
;
A
#
# COMPACT_ATOMS: atom_id res chain seq x y z
N MET A 1 7.43 -0.51 23.60
CA MET A 1 7.40 0.89 23.16
C MET A 1 6.86 0.88 21.75
N ASP A 2 5.73 1.54 21.53
CA ASP A 2 5.07 1.51 20.24
C ASP A 2 5.86 2.35 19.23
N LYS A 3 6.03 1.84 18.02
CA LYS A 3 6.72 2.55 16.95
C LYS A 3 5.76 3.55 16.32
N VAL A 4 6.08 4.83 16.45
CA VAL A 4 5.27 5.93 15.87
C VAL A 4 6.14 6.72 14.89
N TYR A 5 5.60 6.98 13.70
CA TYR A 5 6.26 7.76 12.65
C TYR A 5 5.35 8.91 12.22
N LYS A 6 5.94 10.09 11.99
CA LYS A 6 5.29 11.23 11.32
C LYS A 6 5.94 11.40 9.95
N ILE A 7 5.12 11.52 8.92
CA ILE A 7 5.58 11.66 7.53
C ILE A 7 5.07 12.99 7.00
N GLU A 8 5.98 13.77 6.41
CA GLU A 8 5.69 15.02 5.72
C GLU A 8 6.24 14.92 4.30
N THR A 9 5.45 15.34 3.31
CA THR A 9 5.82 15.27 1.90
C THR A 9 5.13 16.38 1.10
N THR A 10 5.69 16.70 -0.07
CA THR A 10 5.14 17.69 -0.99
C THR A 10 4.67 16.98 -2.26
N LEU A 11 3.39 17.16 -2.61
CA LEU A 11 2.83 16.70 -3.88
C LEU A 11 2.94 17.84 -4.91
N SER A 12 3.26 17.51 -6.16
CA SER A 12 3.40 18.50 -7.22
C SER A 12 2.89 17.98 -8.57
N HIS A 13 2.60 18.90 -9.49
CA HIS A 13 2.15 18.59 -10.85
C HIS A 13 0.92 17.67 -10.86
N GLY A 14 0.87 16.68 -11.77
CA GLY A 14 -0.27 15.77 -11.90
C GLY A 14 -0.60 14.98 -10.62
N LEU A 15 0.37 14.72 -9.74
CA LEU A 15 0.06 14.08 -8.45
C LEU A 15 -0.69 15.01 -7.51
N ALA A 16 -0.38 16.31 -7.53
CA ALA A 16 -1.16 17.30 -6.79
C ALA A 16 -2.58 17.43 -7.35
N GLU A 17 -2.74 17.38 -8.68
CA GLU A 17 -4.06 17.41 -9.32
C GLU A 17 -4.92 16.19 -8.95
N LEU A 18 -4.34 14.98 -8.98
CA LEU A 18 -5.02 13.76 -8.56
C LEU A 18 -5.44 13.82 -7.08
N TYR A 19 -4.55 14.31 -6.21
CA TYR A 19 -4.85 14.46 -4.80
C TYR A 19 -5.96 15.49 -4.56
N ALA A 20 -5.93 16.63 -5.26
CA ALA A 20 -6.96 17.66 -5.15
C ALA A 20 -8.34 17.14 -5.57
N GLY A 21 -8.42 16.38 -6.67
CA GLY A 21 -9.68 15.77 -7.10
C GLY A 21 -10.22 14.76 -6.08
N LEU A 22 -9.34 13.96 -5.45
CA LEU A 22 -9.73 13.06 -4.37
C LEU A 22 -10.24 13.82 -3.14
N GLU A 23 -9.50 14.86 -2.71
CA GLU A 23 -9.87 15.69 -1.56
C GLU A 23 -11.25 16.34 -1.75
N GLU A 24 -11.51 16.91 -2.94
CA GLU A 24 -12.79 17.54 -3.26
C GLU A 24 -13.96 16.54 -3.18
N GLU A 25 -13.83 15.38 -3.82
CA GLU A 25 -14.85 14.34 -3.80
C GLU A 25 -15.11 13.84 -2.37
N PHE A 26 -14.05 13.69 -1.58
CA PHE A 26 -14.15 13.22 -0.21
C PHE A 26 -14.80 14.27 0.70
N ALA A 27 -14.42 15.54 0.59
CA ALA A 27 -15.02 16.64 1.34
C ALA A 27 -16.52 16.80 1.03
N ASN A 28 -16.93 16.54 -0.21
CA ASN A 28 -18.32 16.65 -0.64
C ASN A 28 -19.19 15.46 -0.22
N LYS A 29 -18.61 14.27 -0.08
CA LYS A 29 -19.36 13.00 0.11
C LYS A 29 -19.13 12.31 1.44
N SER A 30 -18.19 12.79 2.24
CA SER A 30 -17.75 12.16 3.49
C SER A 30 -17.61 13.19 4.61
N SER A 31 -17.81 12.73 5.85
CA SER A 31 -17.49 13.49 7.07
C SER A 31 -16.15 13.07 7.69
N ILE A 32 -15.40 12.18 7.03
CA ILE A 32 -14.14 11.66 7.53
C ILE A 32 -13.07 12.77 7.45
N PRO A 33 -12.26 12.99 8.52
CA PRO A 33 -11.19 13.97 8.51
C PRO A 33 -10.13 13.70 7.44
N LEU A 34 -9.54 14.77 6.88
CA LEU A 34 -8.47 14.68 5.88
C LEU A 34 -7.28 13.84 6.38
N SER A 35 -6.95 13.92 7.66
CA SER A 35 -5.89 13.11 8.28
C SER A 35 -6.17 11.60 8.20
N ASP A 36 -7.43 11.20 8.33
CA ASP A 36 -7.82 9.79 8.26
C ASP A 36 -7.86 9.30 6.81
N MET A 37 -8.27 10.16 5.86
CA MET A 37 -8.13 9.90 4.42
C MET A 37 -6.65 9.66 4.06
N ASN A 38 -5.76 10.56 4.48
CA ASN A 38 -4.33 10.48 4.22
C ASN A 38 -3.68 9.26 4.86
N ARG A 39 -4.08 8.92 6.09
CA ARG A 39 -3.64 7.68 6.74
C ARG A 39 -4.07 6.45 5.94
N THR A 40 -5.32 6.43 5.45
CA THR A 40 -5.85 5.32 4.66
C THR A 40 -5.13 5.19 3.32
N LEU A 41 -4.88 6.29 2.61
CA LEU A 41 -4.10 6.29 1.37
C LEU A 41 -2.69 5.72 1.59
N LEU A 42 -2.02 6.17 2.66
CA LEU A 42 -0.69 5.69 3.00
C LEU A 42 -0.70 4.21 3.37
N GLN A 43 -1.65 3.76 4.20
CA GLN A 43 -1.79 2.34 4.55
C GLN A 43 -2.02 1.47 3.32
N THR A 44 -2.91 1.90 2.42
CA THR A 44 -3.19 1.21 1.16
C THR A 44 -1.92 1.07 0.33
N GLY A 45 -1.20 2.17 0.13
CA GLY A 45 0.06 2.17 -0.62
C GLY A 45 1.12 1.28 0.02
N LEU A 46 1.29 1.34 1.34
CA LEU A 46 2.26 0.54 2.07
C LEU A 46 1.97 -0.96 1.94
N ILE A 47 0.72 -1.36 2.18
CA ILE A 47 0.28 -2.75 2.04
C ILE A 47 0.48 -3.22 0.60
N HIS A 48 0.11 -2.40 -0.39
CA HIS A 48 0.29 -2.74 -1.79
C HIS A 48 1.77 -3.00 -2.14
N HIS A 49 2.67 -2.12 -1.71
CA HIS A 49 4.09 -2.26 -2.00
C HIS A 49 4.72 -3.45 -1.28
N LEU A 50 4.33 -3.73 -0.03
CA LEU A 50 4.80 -4.92 0.68
C LEU A 50 4.31 -6.22 0.03
N ALA A 51 3.04 -6.27 -0.38
CA ALA A 51 2.49 -7.41 -1.11
C ALA A 51 3.18 -7.62 -2.47
N MET A 52 3.47 -6.53 -3.20
CA MET A 52 4.27 -6.55 -4.43
C MET A 52 5.66 -7.13 -4.17
N MET A 53 6.39 -6.57 -3.21
CA MET A 53 7.73 -7.05 -2.88
C MET A 53 7.73 -8.53 -2.47
N GLY A 54 6.73 -8.97 -1.70
CA GLY A 54 6.56 -10.38 -1.33
C GLY A 54 6.29 -11.28 -2.53
N GLY A 55 5.34 -10.91 -3.40
CA GLY A 55 5.02 -11.67 -4.61
C GLY A 55 6.18 -11.76 -5.61
N LEU A 56 7.03 -10.73 -5.66
CA LEU A 56 8.25 -10.70 -6.47
C LEU A 56 9.46 -11.37 -5.81
N GLY A 57 9.32 -11.91 -4.59
CA GLY A 57 10.43 -12.55 -3.87
C GLY A 57 11.53 -11.59 -3.41
N LEU A 58 11.23 -10.29 -3.29
CA LEU A 58 12.16 -9.24 -2.86
C LEU A 58 12.24 -9.10 -1.32
N ILE A 59 11.38 -9.80 -0.59
CA ILE A 59 11.38 -9.83 0.87
C ILE A 59 12.19 -11.04 1.35
N ASP A 60 13.09 -10.78 2.29
CA ASP A 60 13.82 -11.81 3.03
C ASP A 60 12.85 -12.86 3.62
N PRO A 61 13.01 -14.16 3.31
CA PRO A 61 12.13 -15.22 3.80
C PRO A 61 11.96 -15.22 5.33
N GLU A 62 13.00 -14.85 6.08
CA GLU A 62 12.93 -14.78 7.56
C GLU A 62 12.03 -13.66 8.06
N LYS A 63 11.81 -12.62 7.24
CA LYS A 63 10.97 -11.46 7.55
C LYS A 63 9.58 -11.55 6.94
N ALA A 64 9.41 -12.34 5.87
CA ALA A 64 8.19 -12.44 5.09
C ALA A 64 6.98 -12.83 5.95
N ALA A 65 7.08 -13.90 6.75
CA ALA A 65 5.97 -14.36 7.58
C ALA A 65 5.46 -13.29 8.57
N LYS A 66 6.40 -12.55 9.19
CA LYS A 66 6.06 -11.47 10.12
C LYS A 66 5.40 -10.29 9.42
N LEU A 67 5.88 -9.93 8.23
CA LEU A 67 5.29 -8.83 7.44
C LEU A 67 3.89 -9.20 6.94
N ASP A 68 3.68 -10.44 6.53
CA ASP A 68 2.36 -10.93 6.13
C ASP A 68 1.35 -10.89 7.29
N GLU A 69 1.75 -11.31 8.48
CA GLU A 69 0.90 -11.23 9.67
C GLU A 69 0.53 -9.78 10.02
N LEU A 70 1.50 -8.86 9.94
CA LEU A 70 1.25 -7.43 10.18
C LEU A 70 0.32 -6.82 9.12
N MET A 71 0.50 -7.18 7.84
CA MET A 71 -0.39 -6.75 6.76
C MET A 71 -1.82 -7.23 7.00
N ASP A 72 -1.99 -8.48 7.43
CA ASP A 72 -3.30 -9.04 7.75
C ASP A 72 -3.95 -8.28 8.92
N GLN A 73 -3.21 -8.05 9.99
CA GLN A 73 -3.71 -7.31 11.16
C GLN A 73 -4.12 -5.87 10.80
N VAL A 74 -3.35 -5.18 9.96
CA VAL A 74 -3.66 -3.79 9.56
C VAL A 74 -4.85 -3.74 8.59
N ALA A 75 -5.02 -4.74 7.72
CA ALA A 75 -6.08 -4.74 6.71
C ALA A 75 -7.44 -5.25 7.22
N LYS A 76 -7.44 -6.12 8.25
CA LYS A 76 -8.58 -6.92 8.71
C LYS A 76 -9.87 -6.15 9.00
N ASP A 77 -9.76 -4.92 9.51
CA ASP A 77 -10.91 -4.18 10.02
C ASP A 77 -11.48 -3.17 8.99
N THR A 78 -11.07 -3.24 7.71
CA THR A 78 -11.45 -2.26 6.69
C THR A 78 -11.63 -2.87 5.29
N ILE A 79 -12.15 -2.08 4.34
CA ILE A 79 -12.18 -2.39 2.88
C ILE A 79 -10.80 -2.82 2.34
N LEU A 80 -9.71 -2.49 3.05
CA LEU A 80 -8.35 -2.89 2.69
C LEU A 80 -8.14 -4.42 2.71
N TRP A 81 -8.98 -5.20 3.40
CA TRP A 81 -8.89 -6.66 3.36
C TRP A 81 -9.13 -7.23 1.96
N GLU A 82 -10.18 -6.77 1.27
CA GLU A 82 -10.50 -7.21 -0.09
C GLU A 82 -9.41 -6.75 -1.08
N VAL A 83 -8.94 -5.51 -0.93
CA VAL A 83 -7.83 -4.96 -1.72
C VAL A 83 -6.56 -5.78 -1.51
N LEU A 84 -6.24 -6.16 -0.29
CA LEU A 84 -5.07 -6.98 0.03
C LEU A 84 -5.14 -8.36 -0.65
N GLN A 85 -6.29 -9.04 -0.62
CA GLN A 85 -6.44 -10.34 -1.29
C GLN A 85 -6.29 -10.22 -2.82
N MET A 86 -6.87 -9.18 -3.41
CA MET A 86 -6.74 -8.89 -4.84
C MET A 86 -5.28 -8.63 -5.23
N VAL A 87 -4.59 -7.77 -4.48
CA VAL A 87 -3.18 -7.40 -4.75
C VAL A 87 -2.24 -8.60 -4.59
N ARG A 88 -2.43 -9.43 -3.55
CA ARG A 88 -1.63 -10.65 -3.34
C ARG A 88 -1.77 -11.64 -4.49
N THR A 89 -3.00 -11.84 -4.97
CA THR A 89 -3.28 -12.76 -6.09
C THR A 89 -2.55 -12.28 -7.34
N TYR A 90 -2.72 -10.99 -7.68
CA TYR A 90 -2.07 -10.37 -8.83
C TYR A 90 -0.55 -10.57 -8.81
N TRP A 91 0.12 -10.19 -7.71
CA TRP A 91 1.57 -10.25 -7.65
C TRP A 91 2.13 -11.67 -7.56
N ARG A 92 1.39 -12.60 -6.93
CA ARG A 92 1.75 -14.03 -6.95
C ARG A 92 1.71 -14.58 -8.37
N ASP A 93 0.68 -14.23 -9.14
CA ASP A 93 0.55 -14.66 -10.53
C ASP A 93 1.66 -14.05 -11.39
N CYS A 94 2.01 -12.77 -11.17
CA CYS A 94 3.15 -12.13 -11.84
C CYS A 94 4.49 -12.81 -11.51
N GLY A 95 4.72 -13.16 -10.24
CA GLY A 95 5.90 -13.89 -9.79
C GLY A 95 5.98 -15.30 -10.36
N GLY A 96 4.85 -16.02 -10.39
CA GLY A 96 4.74 -17.39 -10.93
C GLY A 96 4.81 -17.48 -12.45
N ALA A 97 4.38 -16.44 -13.18
CA ALA A 97 4.45 -16.36 -14.64
C ALA A 97 5.85 -15.98 -15.17
N GLY A 98 6.86 -15.82 -14.30
CA GLY A 98 8.19 -15.38 -14.69
C GLY A 98 8.25 -13.92 -15.17
N GLN A 99 7.16 -13.16 -15.01
CA GLN A 99 7.12 -11.72 -15.28
C GLN A 99 7.64 -10.91 -14.10
N GLY A 100 7.84 -11.53 -12.94
CA GLY A 100 8.55 -10.98 -11.78
C GLY A 100 10.08 -11.11 -11.84
N GLY A 101 10.65 -11.20 -13.05
CA GLY A 101 12.11 -11.16 -13.22
C GLY A 101 12.67 -9.88 -12.60
N ALA A 102 13.74 -10.02 -11.80
CA ALA A 102 14.37 -8.98 -11.01
C ALA A 102 14.35 -7.61 -11.73
N VAL A 103 13.43 -6.75 -11.31
CA VAL A 103 13.48 -5.33 -11.69
C VAL A 103 14.72 -4.78 -11.02
N ASP A 104 15.77 -4.56 -11.81
CA ASP A 104 16.98 -3.88 -11.34
C ASP A 104 16.63 -2.41 -11.08
N LEU A 105 16.30 -2.09 -9.84
CA LEU A 105 15.98 -0.73 -9.38
C LEU A 105 17.23 0.18 -9.32
N LYS A 106 18.39 -0.29 -9.80
CA LYS A 106 19.64 0.48 -9.87
C LYS A 106 20.12 0.77 -11.30
N ALA A 107 19.35 0.43 -12.32
CA ALA A 107 19.64 0.76 -13.71
C ALA A 107 19.21 2.20 -14.09
#